data_AF-A0A8S3PVK1-F1
#
_entry.id   AF-A0A8S3PVK1-F1
#
_cell.length_a   1.000
_cell.length_b   1.000
_cell.length_c   1.000
_cell.angle_alpha   90.00
_cell.angle_beta   90.00
_cell.angle_gamma   90.00
#
_symmetry.space_group_name_H-M   'P 1'
#
loop_
_entity.id
_entity.type
_entity.pdbx_description
1 polymer ?
#
loop_
_entity_poly.entity_id
_entity_poly.type
_entity_poly.pdbx_seq_one_letter_code
_entity_poly.pdbx_strand_id
1 'polypeptide(L)'
;MDAIALKKLVFFVNELMEKYFDYVQRRVRLERETGDNTILVRSLDRFHRRLQAMNKLLPDTDFSRAGTDIVSKAAKDRVYHYLQSLKQHFSDCMTDVRQNLAAPRTVGKHDSNSYLNDLLNNTQTAVVDQIKSVLNNLQAFLDSDITFAMKPYFRGPFCVQGVREGLIVAFLNHISSTCLEFCEDKDKGSAPPALLLILSKLCIEFEASTISYLLTLTEEQFMMTERFPVTSVTDLCNNAKDAAQKLLNHFVKVQGLSISQMLRKSVETRDWLNTIEPRNVRAVMKRVIEDITAIDAQVGQLYEEGVRKERSSDSSRRTHPHSYMGSAALRKGGQWNYAPSIDNSLMSNIQKLFSEKIEIFSAVEFSKVSVLTGIIKISLKTFLECVRLRTFGRYGLQQIQVDTHYLQLYLWRFVSDENLVQVLWDEIVCSTVHRCLDPAMMEPSVIDLICERG
;
A
#
# COMPACT_ATOMS: atom_id res chain seq x y z
N MET A 1 35.19 -15.89 66.49
CA MET A 1 33.84 -16.50 66.39
C MET A 1 32.88 -15.60 65.62
N ASP A 2 32.90 -14.27 65.84
CA ASP A 2 32.00 -13.32 65.18
C ASP A 2 32.04 -13.33 63.64
N ALA A 3 33.21 -13.49 63.03
CA ALA A 3 33.33 -13.55 61.57
C ALA A 3 32.65 -14.78 60.94
N ILE A 4 32.61 -15.91 61.66
CA ILE A 4 31.98 -17.16 61.18
C ILE A 4 30.45 -17.07 61.32
N ALA A 5 29.98 -16.48 62.42
CA ALA A 5 28.55 -16.24 62.65
C ALA A 5 27.99 -15.24 61.62
N LEU A 6 28.71 -14.15 61.35
CA LEU A 6 28.36 -13.17 60.32
C LEU A 6 28.28 -13.81 58.94
N LYS A 7 29.27 -14.64 58.57
CA LYS A 7 29.28 -15.34 57.27
C LYS A 7 28.12 -16.32 57.11
N LYS A 8 27.75 -17.05 58.17
CA LYS A 8 26.56 -17.94 58.16
C LYS A 8 25.26 -17.15 58.03
N LEU A 9 25.15 -16.01 58.71
CA LEU A 9 23.99 -15.13 58.62
C LEU A 9 23.81 -14.57 57.20
N VAL A 10 24.89 -14.08 56.59
CA VAL A 10 24.87 -13.57 55.20
C VAL A 10 24.43 -14.67 54.22
N PHE A 11 24.98 -15.88 54.35
CA PHE A 11 24.58 -17.01 53.49
C PHE A 11 23.09 -17.34 53.64
N PHE A 12 22.59 -17.41 54.88
CA PHE A 12 21.18 -17.69 55.17
C PHE A 12 20.24 -16.61 54.60
N VAL A 13 20.59 -15.32 54.76
CA VAL A 13 19.81 -14.21 54.19
C VAL A 13 19.81 -14.26 52.67
N ASN A 14 20.96 -14.53 52.05
CA ASN A 14 21.06 -14.65 50.59
C ASN A 14 20.15 -15.76 50.04
N GLU A 15 20.14 -16.94 50.67
CA GLU A 15 19.31 -18.08 50.23
C GLU A 15 17.80 -17.76 50.34
N LEU A 16 17.38 -17.09 51.41
CA LEU A 16 15.99 -16.66 51.58
C LEU A 16 15.60 -15.58 50.57
N MET A 17 16.50 -14.63 50.30
CA MET A 17 16.27 -13.56 49.34
C MET A 17 16.17 -14.09 47.91
N GLU A 18 16.99 -15.07 47.53
CA GLU A 18 16.90 -15.73 46.23
C GLU A 18 15.54 -16.42 46.04
N LYS A 19 15.09 -17.19 47.04
CA LYS A 19 13.75 -17.80 47.03
C LYS A 19 12.64 -16.75 46.95
N TYR A 20 12.75 -15.67 47.71
CA TYR A 20 11.79 -14.57 47.68
C TYR A 20 11.71 -13.92 46.29
N PHE A 21 12.86 -13.63 45.67
CA PHE A 21 12.91 -13.06 44.33
C PHE A 21 12.30 -14.00 43.30
N ASP A 22 12.57 -15.30 43.34
CA ASP A 22 11.95 -16.29 42.46
C ASP A 22 10.42 -16.29 42.59
N TYR A 23 9.89 -16.28 43.82
CA TYR A 23 8.45 -16.21 44.05
C TYR A 23 7.83 -14.91 43.51
N VAL A 24 8.46 -13.76 43.74
CA VAL A 24 7.99 -12.48 43.22
C VAL A 24 8.00 -12.50 41.69
N GLN A 25 9.08 -12.98 41.07
CA GLN A 25 9.22 -13.01 39.62
C GLN A 25 8.17 -13.92 38.97
N ARG A 26 7.92 -15.10 39.55
CA ARG A 26 6.84 -16.00 39.10
C ARG A 26 5.47 -15.34 39.22
N ARG A 27 5.18 -14.71 40.36
CA ARG A 27 3.87 -14.06 40.59
C ARG A 27 3.63 -12.89 39.64
N VAL A 28 4.64 -12.06 39.40
CA VAL A 28 4.58 -10.91 38.47
C VAL A 28 4.39 -11.37 37.03
N ARG A 29 4.99 -12.50 36.62
CA ARG A 29 4.78 -13.07 35.28
C ARG A 29 3.32 -13.48 35.04
N LEU A 30 2.63 -13.97 36.07
CA LEU A 30 1.21 -14.34 35.97
C LEU A 30 0.30 -13.11 35.81
N GLU A 31 0.72 -11.93 36.30
CA GLU A 31 -0.05 -10.70 36.12
C GLU A 31 0.01 -10.15 34.70
N ARG A 32 0.82 -10.71 33.79
CA ARG A 32 0.82 -10.29 32.37
C ARG A 32 -0.56 -10.43 31.70
N GLU A 33 -1.42 -11.29 32.23
CA GLU A 33 -2.75 -11.58 31.69
C GLU A 33 -3.85 -10.67 32.28
N THR A 34 -3.59 -10.00 33.40
CA THR A 34 -4.54 -9.08 34.04
C THR A 34 -4.36 -7.69 33.42
N GLY A 35 -5.47 -7.07 32.96
CA GLY A 35 -5.45 -5.77 32.27
C GLY A 35 -5.25 -4.55 33.18
N ASP A 36 -5.13 -4.73 34.50
CA ASP A 36 -5.05 -3.63 35.46
C ASP A 36 -3.60 -3.25 35.78
N ASN A 37 -3.07 -2.26 35.07
CA ASN A 37 -1.74 -1.72 35.34
C ASN A 37 -1.63 -1.06 36.72
N THR A 38 -2.72 -0.54 37.28
CA THR A 38 -2.67 0.20 38.56
C THR A 38 -2.29 -0.71 39.71
N ILE A 39 -2.87 -1.91 39.77
CA ILE A 39 -2.56 -2.92 40.80
C ILE A 39 -1.13 -3.43 40.63
N LEU A 40 -0.73 -3.73 39.39
CA LEU A 40 0.63 -4.20 39.11
C LEU A 40 1.67 -3.15 39.52
N VAL A 41 1.51 -1.91 39.08
CA VAL A 41 2.45 -0.82 39.36
C VAL A 41 2.56 -0.56 40.85
N ARG A 42 1.44 -0.45 41.57
CA ARG A 42 1.46 -0.25 43.03
C ARG A 42 2.11 -1.41 43.77
N SER A 43 1.91 -2.64 43.29
CA SER A 43 2.54 -3.83 43.86
C SER A 43 4.06 -3.82 43.65
N LEU A 44 4.52 -3.46 42.45
CA LEU A 44 5.93 -3.29 42.14
C LEU A 44 6.57 -2.16 42.95
N ASP A 45 5.84 -1.06 43.19
CA ASP A 45 6.34 0.05 43.99
C ASP A 45 6.48 -0.31 45.46
N ARG A 46 5.48 -1.01 46.01
CA ARG A 46 5.56 -1.55 47.37
C ARG A 46 6.74 -2.52 47.52
N PHE A 47 6.94 -3.39 46.53
CA PHE A 47 8.10 -4.30 46.49
C PHE A 47 9.42 -3.52 46.46
N HIS A 48 9.53 -2.52 45.60
CA HIS A 48 10.71 -1.65 45.48
C HIS A 48 11.04 -0.92 46.78
N ARG A 49 10.06 -0.26 47.41
CA ARG A 49 10.24 0.46 48.68
C ARG A 49 10.70 -0.47 49.81
N ARG A 50 10.13 -1.67 49.91
CA ARG A 50 10.51 -2.65 50.94
C ARG A 50 11.95 -3.14 50.75
N LEU A 51 12.39 -3.34 49.51
CA LEU A 51 13.78 -3.71 49.22
C LEU A 51 14.77 -2.60 49.53
N GLN A 52 14.42 -1.34 49.23
CA GLN A 52 15.26 -0.20 49.63
C GLN A 52 15.41 -0.09 51.15
N ALA A 53 14.32 -0.33 51.91
CA ALA A 53 14.38 -0.36 53.36
C ALA A 53 15.29 -1.49 53.87
N MET A 54 15.26 -2.66 53.22
CA MET A 54 16.13 -3.79 53.57
C MET A 54 17.60 -3.50 53.26
N ASN A 55 17.91 -2.84 52.15
CA ASN A 55 19.28 -2.48 51.79
C ASN A 55 19.92 -1.48 52.78
N LYS A 56 19.11 -0.64 53.45
CA LYS A 56 19.59 0.22 54.56
C LYS A 56 19.99 -0.59 55.80
N LEU A 57 19.42 -1.77 56.00
CA LEU A 57 19.72 -2.65 57.13
C LEU A 57 20.95 -3.55 56.85
N LEU A 58 21.20 -3.87 55.57
CA LEU A 58 22.29 -4.76 55.12
C LEU A 58 23.01 -4.15 53.89
N PRO A 59 23.88 -3.14 54.08
CA PRO A 59 24.46 -2.36 52.99
C PRO A 59 25.43 -3.13 52.06
N ASP A 60 26.01 -4.24 52.53
CA ASP A 60 26.96 -5.06 51.75
C ASP A 60 26.27 -6.08 50.81
N THR A 61 24.99 -5.87 50.46
CA THR A 61 24.19 -6.83 49.67
C THR A 61 23.66 -6.24 48.37
N ASP A 62 23.66 -7.04 47.29
CA ASP A 62 23.20 -6.64 45.95
C ASP A 62 21.66 -6.72 45.76
N PHE A 63 20.89 -6.91 46.83
CA PHE A 63 19.44 -7.14 46.75
C PHE A 63 18.67 -6.00 46.11
N SER A 64 19.15 -4.75 46.26
CA SER A 64 18.53 -3.60 45.60
C SER A 64 18.58 -3.75 44.08
N ARG A 65 19.70 -4.24 43.52
CA ARG A 65 19.87 -4.41 42.07
C ARG A 65 18.97 -5.49 41.52
N ALA A 66 18.91 -6.65 42.18
CA ALA A 66 17.98 -7.73 41.80
C ALA A 66 16.51 -7.25 41.83
N GLY A 67 16.15 -6.44 42.83
CA GLY A 67 14.84 -5.79 42.92
C GLY A 67 14.54 -4.85 41.74
N THR A 68 15.48 -3.96 41.42
CA THR A 68 15.31 -3.02 40.29
C THR A 68 15.22 -3.74 38.95
N ASP A 69 15.92 -4.86 38.80
CA ASP A 69 15.87 -5.69 37.59
C ASP A 69 14.49 -6.36 37.44
N ILE A 70 13.91 -6.85 38.54
CA ILE A 70 12.55 -7.43 38.53
C ILE A 70 11.51 -6.38 38.11
N VAL A 71 11.57 -5.16 38.68
CA VAL A 71 10.64 -4.07 38.34
C VAL A 71 10.80 -3.67 36.87
N SER A 72 12.04 -3.48 36.41
CA SER A 72 12.33 -3.11 35.02
C SER A 72 11.88 -4.19 34.04
N LYS A 73 12.07 -5.46 34.40
CA LYS A 73 11.63 -6.60 33.59
C LYS A 73 10.10 -6.67 33.51
N ALA A 74 9.40 -6.46 34.62
CA ALA A 74 7.95 -6.44 34.67
C ALA A 74 7.35 -5.36 33.75
N ALA A 75 7.91 -4.15 33.77
CA ALA A 75 7.49 -3.06 32.90
C ALA A 75 7.77 -3.38 31.42
N LYS A 76 8.96 -3.89 31.08
CA LYS A 76 9.31 -4.33 29.72
C LYS A 76 8.35 -5.41 29.20
N ASP A 77 8.01 -6.36 30.06
CA ASP A 77 7.09 -7.44 29.71
C ASP A 77 5.67 -6.93 29.46
N ARG A 78 5.23 -5.91 30.22
CA ARG A 78 3.94 -5.24 29.99
C ARG A 78 3.91 -4.47 28.68
N VAL A 79 4.96 -3.74 28.37
CA VAL A 79 5.13 -3.06 27.07
C VAL A 79 5.06 -4.07 25.92
N TYR A 80 5.78 -5.19 26.04
CA TYR A 80 5.74 -6.25 25.03
C TYR A 80 4.34 -6.86 24.86
N HIS A 81 3.61 -7.10 25.95
CA HIS A 81 2.23 -7.56 25.90
C HIS A 81 1.33 -6.59 25.11
N TYR A 82 1.43 -5.29 25.38
CA TYR A 82 0.68 -4.29 24.63
C TYR A 82 1.10 -4.20 23.16
N LEU A 83 2.39 -4.37 22.84
CA LEU A 83 2.82 -4.48 21.46
C LEU A 83 2.09 -5.65 20.76
N GLN A 84 2.05 -6.83 21.37
CA GLN A 84 1.33 -7.97 20.79
C GLN A 84 -0.17 -7.68 20.63
N SER A 85 -0.79 -7.02 21.61
CA SER A 85 -2.20 -6.60 21.52
C SER A 85 -2.44 -5.62 20.37
N LEU A 86 -1.55 -4.64 20.14
CA LEU A 86 -1.62 -3.73 19.00
C LEU A 86 -1.49 -4.47 17.66
N LYS A 87 -0.55 -5.42 17.57
CA LYS A 87 -0.37 -6.26 16.38
C LYS A 87 -1.63 -7.08 16.08
N GLN A 88 -2.20 -7.71 17.10
CA GLN A 88 -3.45 -8.47 16.95
C GLN A 88 -4.60 -7.57 16.51
N HIS A 89 -4.78 -6.42 17.16
CA HIS A 89 -5.82 -5.44 16.79
C HIS A 89 -5.70 -4.99 15.34
N PHE A 90 -4.47 -4.71 14.87
CA PHE A 90 -4.25 -4.37 13.47
C PHE A 90 -4.64 -5.50 12.52
N SER A 91 -4.27 -6.75 12.84
CA SER A 91 -4.68 -7.94 12.09
C SER A 91 -6.21 -8.10 12.04
N ASP A 92 -6.90 -7.81 13.13
CA ASP A 92 -8.36 -7.86 13.20
C ASP A 92 -8.97 -6.77 12.31
N CYS A 93 -8.46 -5.54 12.34
CA CYS A 93 -8.87 -4.47 11.41
C CYS A 93 -8.69 -4.90 9.95
N MET A 94 -7.59 -5.56 9.60
CA MET A 94 -7.38 -6.06 8.23
C MET A 94 -8.40 -7.12 7.83
N THR A 95 -8.78 -7.98 8.77
CA THR A 95 -9.80 -9.00 8.58
C THR A 95 -11.16 -8.34 8.34
N ASP A 96 -11.50 -7.32 9.13
CA ASP A 96 -12.75 -6.58 8.99
C ASP A 96 -12.83 -5.85 7.64
N VAL A 97 -11.76 -5.17 7.21
CA VAL A 97 -11.71 -4.53 5.89
C VAL A 97 -11.94 -5.57 4.78
N ARG A 98 -11.30 -6.74 4.87
CA ARG A 98 -11.50 -7.82 3.88
C ARG A 98 -12.93 -8.34 3.85
N GLN A 99 -13.56 -8.51 5.00
CA GLN A 99 -14.96 -8.95 5.09
C GLN A 99 -15.90 -7.90 4.49
N ASN A 100 -15.70 -6.62 4.80
CA ASN A 100 -16.46 -5.51 4.23
C ASN A 100 -16.29 -5.42 2.70
N LEU A 101 -15.06 -5.62 2.19
CA LEU A 101 -14.80 -5.66 0.76
C LEU A 101 -15.46 -6.85 0.05
N ALA A 102 -15.64 -7.98 0.74
CA ALA A 102 -16.29 -9.18 0.20
C ALA A 102 -17.82 -9.15 0.34
N ALA A 103 -18.37 -8.31 1.21
CA ALA A 103 -19.80 -8.26 1.48
C ALA A 103 -20.61 -7.78 0.24
N PRO A 104 -21.77 -8.41 -0.06
CA PRO A 104 -22.65 -7.95 -1.13
C PRO A 104 -23.14 -6.52 -0.86
N ARG A 105 -22.92 -5.61 -1.82
CA ARG A 105 -23.37 -4.22 -1.68
C ARG A 105 -24.89 -4.16 -1.73
N THR A 106 -25.54 -3.75 -0.64
CA THR A 106 -26.98 -3.47 -0.64
C THR A 106 -27.25 -2.20 -1.44
N VAL A 107 -28.00 -2.35 -2.53
CA VAL A 107 -28.41 -1.24 -3.39
C VAL A 107 -29.24 -0.24 -2.56
N GLY A 108 -28.73 0.97 -2.35
CA GLY A 108 -29.51 2.10 -1.83
C GLY A 108 -29.10 2.74 -0.50
N LYS A 109 -27.93 2.44 0.11
CA LYS A 109 -27.59 3.02 1.43
C LYS A 109 -26.24 3.70 1.64
N HIS A 110 -25.39 3.85 0.64
CA HIS A 110 -24.20 4.72 0.76
C HIS A 110 -23.90 5.38 -0.57
N ASP A 111 -23.52 6.67 -0.53
CA ASP A 111 -22.88 7.32 -1.67
C ASP A 111 -21.72 6.45 -2.11
N SER A 112 -21.87 5.81 -3.27
CA SER A 112 -20.94 4.79 -3.77
C SER A 112 -19.52 5.32 -3.98
N ASN A 113 -19.38 6.65 -3.91
CA ASN A 113 -18.18 7.42 -4.20
C ASN A 113 -17.20 7.53 -3.02
N SER A 114 -17.59 7.23 -1.77
CA SER A 114 -16.69 7.36 -0.60
C SER A 114 -16.34 6.05 0.11
N TYR A 115 -16.89 4.91 -0.33
CA TYR A 115 -16.81 3.65 0.44
C TYR A 115 -15.39 3.22 0.84
N LEU A 116 -14.42 3.28 -0.09
CA LEU A 116 -13.04 2.91 0.24
C LEU A 116 -12.39 3.92 1.20
N ASN A 117 -12.73 5.19 1.06
CA ASN A 117 -12.26 6.25 1.94
C ASN A 117 -12.83 6.09 3.36
N ASP A 118 -14.09 5.66 3.48
CA ASP A 118 -14.71 5.38 4.77
C ASP A 118 -14.03 4.19 5.48
N LEU A 119 -13.74 3.10 4.75
CA LEU A 119 -12.99 1.97 5.30
C LEU A 119 -11.56 2.37 5.73
N LEU A 120 -10.89 3.19 4.93
CA LEU A 120 -9.58 3.75 5.26
C LEU A 120 -9.61 4.56 6.55
N ASN A 121 -10.51 5.55 6.63
CA ASN A 121 -10.65 6.42 7.80
C ASN A 121 -10.99 5.62 9.06
N ASN A 122 -11.93 4.68 8.96
CA ASN A 122 -12.31 3.81 10.08
C ASN A 122 -11.11 2.99 10.58
N THR A 123 -10.30 2.45 9.65
CA THR A 123 -9.09 1.69 10.00
C THR A 123 -8.04 2.59 10.66
N GLN A 124 -7.78 3.76 10.09
CA GLN A 124 -6.82 4.72 10.65
C GLN A 124 -7.24 5.16 12.06
N THR A 125 -8.49 5.55 12.25
CA THR A 125 -9.03 5.95 13.56
C THR A 125 -8.93 4.80 14.56
N ALA A 126 -9.35 3.59 14.20
CA ALA A 126 -9.30 2.43 15.08
C ALA A 126 -7.87 2.09 15.53
N VAL A 127 -6.87 2.21 14.64
CA VAL A 127 -5.46 1.97 14.99
C VAL A 127 -4.93 3.07 15.90
N VAL A 128 -5.16 4.34 15.55
CA VAL A 128 -4.67 5.49 16.31
C VAL A 128 -5.28 5.53 17.72
N ASP A 129 -6.57 5.27 17.85
CA ASP A 129 -7.25 5.28 19.15
C ASP A 129 -6.82 4.11 20.04
N GLN A 130 -6.56 2.94 19.44
CA GLN A 130 -5.98 1.83 20.20
C GLN A 130 -4.56 2.14 20.69
N ILE A 131 -3.72 2.81 19.88
CA ILE A 131 -2.39 3.29 20.32
C ILE A 131 -2.54 4.25 21.50
N LYS A 132 -3.43 5.25 21.41
CA LYS A 132 -3.69 6.22 22.50
C LYS A 132 -4.13 5.51 23.78
N SER A 133 -5.04 4.55 23.66
CA SER A 133 -5.51 3.75 24.79
C SER A 133 -4.37 3.01 25.48
N VAL A 134 -3.49 2.37 24.69
CA VAL A 134 -2.30 1.69 25.22
C VAL A 134 -1.33 2.66 25.90
N LEU A 135 -1.06 3.82 25.29
CA LEU A 135 -0.19 4.83 25.87
C LEU A 135 -0.73 5.35 27.21
N ASN A 136 -2.04 5.65 27.28
CA ASN A 136 -2.71 6.06 28.51
C ASN A 136 -2.61 4.98 29.60
N ASN A 137 -2.78 3.70 29.24
CA ASN A 137 -2.63 2.61 30.19
C ASN A 137 -1.19 2.49 30.73
N LEU A 138 -0.19 2.75 29.89
CA LEU A 138 1.23 2.70 30.28
C LEU A 138 1.66 3.91 31.11
N GLN A 139 0.93 5.04 31.07
CA GLN A 139 1.22 6.19 31.94
C GLN A 139 1.13 5.85 33.43
N ALA A 140 0.37 4.83 33.83
CA ALA A 140 0.31 4.37 35.21
C ALA A 140 1.71 4.07 35.80
N PHE A 141 2.68 3.63 34.98
CA PHE A 141 4.06 3.38 35.42
C PHE A 141 4.86 4.66 35.74
N LEU A 142 4.32 5.83 35.41
CA LEU A 142 4.92 7.14 35.62
C LEU A 142 4.13 8.02 36.60
N ASP A 143 3.11 7.47 37.25
CA ASP A 143 2.31 8.20 38.23
C ASP A 143 3.20 8.80 39.33
N SER A 144 2.83 10.00 39.79
CA SER A 144 3.65 10.80 40.70
C SER A 144 3.83 10.17 42.09
N ASP A 145 2.94 9.26 42.47
CA ASP A 145 2.99 8.50 43.71
C ASP A 145 3.89 7.25 43.64
N ILE A 146 4.44 6.93 42.47
CA ILE A 146 5.28 5.75 42.23
C ILE A 146 6.77 6.10 42.41
N THR A 147 7.40 5.49 43.41
CA THR A 147 8.77 5.83 43.83
C THR A 147 9.83 5.36 42.85
N PHE A 148 9.68 4.16 42.26
CA PHE A 148 10.66 3.70 41.26
C PHE A 148 10.59 4.54 39.98
N ALA A 149 9.43 5.12 39.64
CA ALA A 149 9.24 5.94 38.45
C ALA A 149 10.05 7.25 38.49
N MET A 150 10.42 7.70 39.69
CA MET A 150 11.28 8.87 39.90
C MET A 150 12.77 8.54 39.81
N LYS A 151 13.14 7.28 39.59
CA LYS A 151 14.54 6.85 39.54
C LYS A 151 15.05 6.81 38.09
N PRO A 152 16.25 7.36 37.82
CA PRO A 152 16.82 7.38 36.47
C PRO A 152 16.97 6.00 35.83
N TYR A 153 17.30 4.97 36.63
CA TYR A 153 17.46 3.59 36.13
C TYR A 153 16.18 3.03 35.48
N PHE A 154 15.01 3.54 35.89
CA PHE A 154 13.73 3.08 35.37
C PHE A 154 13.20 4.05 34.32
N ARG A 155 13.08 5.34 34.66
CA ARG A 155 12.35 6.33 33.85
C ARG A 155 12.90 6.45 32.43
N GLY A 156 14.20 6.71 32.28
CA GLY A 156 14.83 6.88 30.97
C GLY A 156 14.66 5.64 30.08
N PRO A 157 15.13 4.45 30.51
CA PRO A 157 14.98 3.22 29.73
C PRO A 157 13.52 2.82 29.46
N PHE A 158 12.61 3.02 30.42
CA PHE A 158 11.19 2.71 30.23
C PHE A 158 10.56 3.60 29.17
N CYS A 159 10.71 4.92 29.27
CA CYS A 159 10.13 5.86 28.32
C CYS A 159 10.71 5.66 26.92
N VAL A 160 12.05 5.63 26.79
CA VAL A 160 12.70 5.66 25.48
C VAL A 160 12.80 4.25 24.87
N GLN A 161 13.44 3.30 25.54
CA GLN A 161 13.64 1.96 24.98
C GLN A 161 12.38 1.10 25.05
N GLY A 162 11.56 1.27 26.11
CA GLY A 162 10.30 0.55 26.26
C GLY A 162 9.20 1.13 25.38
N VAL A 163 8.73 2.34 25.70
CA VAL A 163 7.52 2.91 25.09
C VAL A 163 7.79 3.45 23.69
N ARG A 164 8.77 4.34 23.50
CA ARG A 164 9.04 4.90 22.16
C ARG A 164 9.51 3.82 21.19
N GLU A 165 10.65 3.19 21.46
CA GLU A 165 11.26 2.23 20.53
C GLU A 165 10.56 0.87 20.56
N GLY A 166 10.42 0.27 21.75
CA GLY A 166 9.92 -1.09 21.93
C GLY A 166 8.43 -1.27 21.65
N LEU A 167 7.63 -0.19 21.65
CA LEU A 167 6.20 -0.24 21.38
C LEU A 167 5.83 0.56 20.12
N ILE A 168 6.01 1.89 20.11
CA ILE A 168 5.50 2.72 19.01
C ILE A 168 6.28 2.47 17.72
N VAL A 169 7.60 2.61 17.73
CA VAL A 169 8.45 2.35 16.56
C VAL A 169 8.31 0.89 16.10
N ALA A 170 8.37 -0.06 17.03
CA ALA A 170 8.19 -1.48 16.72
C ALA A 170 6.82 -1.78 16.08
N PHE A 171 5.76 -1.12 16.51
CA PHE A 171 4.42 -1.29 15.95
C PHE A 171 4.29 -0.63 14.57
N LEU A 172 4.79 0.59 14.38
CA LEU A 172 4.80 1.26 13.07
C LEU A 172 5.57 0.44 12.02
N ASN A 173 6.72 -0.12 12.38
CA ASN A 173 7.47 -1.02 11.50
C ASN A 173 6.68 -2.31 11.20
N HIS A 174 5.94 -2.83 12.17
CA HIS A 174 5.08 -4.00 11.96
C HIS A 174 3.91 -3.71 11.02
N ILE A 175 3.30 -2.52 11.09
CA ILE A 175 2.26 -2.10 10.13
C ILE A 175 2.82 -2.14 8.70
N SER A 176 3.95 -1.47 8.45
CA SER A 176 4.58 -1.48 7.12
C SER A 176 4.91 -2.90 6.65
N SER A 177 5.46 -3.74 7.53
CA SER A 177 5.80 -5.14 7.21
C SER A 177 4.55 -5.95 6.85
N THR A 178 3.49 -5.86 7.65
CA THR A 178 2.22 -6.57 7.43
C THR A 178 1.54 -6.12 6.14
N CYS A 179 1.58 -4.82 5.84
CA CYS A 179 1.07 -4.32 4.56
C CYS A 179 1.84 -4.95 3.38
N LEU A 180 3.17 -5.07 3.49
CA LEU A 180 4.00 -5.66 2.45
C LEU A 180 3.80 -7.17 2.25
N GLU A 181 3.41 -7.91 3.29
CA GLU A 181 3.08 -9.34 3.16
C GLU A 181 1.97 -9.58 2.11
N PHE A 182 1.03 -8.63 1.95
CA PHE A 182 -0.01 -8.71 0.90
C PHE A 182 0.53 -8.58 -0.54
N CYS A 183 1.79 -8.17 -0.72
CA CYS A 183 2.45 -8.12 -2.03
C CYS A 183 3.20 -9.42 -2.39
N GLU A 184 3.47 -10.30 -1.42
CA GLU A 184 4.40 -11.44 -1.57
C GLU A 184 3.69 -12.77 -1.92
N ASP A 185 2.36 -12.86 -1.78
CA ASP A 185 1.66 -14.14 -1.83
C ASP A 185 1.41 -14.69 -3.24
N LYS A 186 2.04 -15.85 -3.53
CA LYS A 186 1.73 -16.74 -4.68
C LYS A 186 0.82 -17.91 -4.30
N ASP A 187 0.75 -18.29 -3.02
CA ASP A 187 0.15 -19.56 -2.57
C ASP A 187 -1.10 -19.41 -1.67
N LYS A 188 -1.29 -18.26 -1.01
CA LYS A 188 -2.54 -17.89 -0.33
C LYS A 188 -3.26 -16.89 -1.24
N GLY A 189 -4.52 -17.15 -1.60
CA GLY A 189 -5.24 -16.42 -2.65
C GLY A 189 -4.96 -14.91 -2.67
N SER A 190 -4.73 -14.37 -3.88
CA SER A 190 -4.33 -12.98 -4.11
C SER A 190 -5.19 -11.99 -3.31
N ALA A 191 -4.51 -11.05 -2.63
CA ALA A 191 -5.17 -9.99 -1.88
C ALA A 191 -6.14 -9.21 -2.79
N PRO A 192 -7.35 -8.85 -2.30
CA PRO A 192 -8.28 -8.04 -3.08
C PRO A 192 -7.61 -6.74 -3.54
N PRO A 193 -7.69 -6.34 -4.83
CA PRO A 193 -7.03 -5.12 -5.29
C PRO A 193 -7.45 -3.86 -4.53
N ALA A 194 -8.72 -3.79 -4.10
CA ALA A 194 -9.22 -2.70 -3.27
C ALA A 194 -8.47 -2.57 -1.92
N LEU A 195 -8.07 -3.70 -1.32
CA LEU A 195 -7.30 -3.71 -0.08
C LEU A 195 -5.90 -3.14 -0.31
N LEU A 196 -5.22 -3.54 -1.39
CA LEU A 196 -3.89 -3.01 -1.73
C LEU A 196 -3.91 -1.48 -1.86
N LEU A 197 -4.97 -0.95 -2.46
CA LEU A 197 -5.16 0.48 -2.63
C LEU A 197 -5.41 1.20 -1.30
N ILE A 198 -6.26 0.65 -0.43
CA ILE A 198 -6.50 1.17 0.93
C ILE A 198 -5.19 1.18 1.73
N LEU A 199 -4.44 0.08 1.73
CA LEU A 199 -3.19 -0.01 2.48
C LEU A 199 -2.12 0.94 1.96
N SER A 200 -2.02 1.10 0.62
CA SER A 200 -1.12 2.09 0.04
C SER A 200 -1.44 3.50 0.55
N LYS A 201 -2.73 3.87 0.54
CA LYS A 201 -3.17 5.18 1.02
C LYS A 201 -2.99 5.35 2.54
N LEU A 202 -3.26 4.32 3.33
CA LEU A 202 -3.01 4.32 4.79
C LEU A 202 -1.54 4.62 5.09
N CYS A 203 -0.61 3.96 4.39
CA CYS A 203 0.82 4.21 4.55
C CYS A 203 1.23 5.65 4.17
N ILE A 204 0.59 6.25 3.17
CA ILE A 204 0.82 7.67 2.80
C ILE A 204 0.33 8.61 3.90
N GLU A 205 -0.86 8.39 4.44
CA GLU A 205 -1.41 9.22 5.53
C GLU A 205 -0.60 9.08 6.83
N PHE A 206 0.01 7.90 7.02
CA PHE A 206 0.94 7.66 8.10
C PHE A 206 2.23 8.46 7.92
N GLU A 207 2.82 8.42 6.73
CA GLU A 207 4.00 9.20 6.39
C GLU A 207 3.74 10.72 6.49
N ALA A 208 2.60 11.18 5.99
CA ALA A 208 2.29 12.61 5.91
C ALA A 208 2.08 13.28 7.27
N SER A 209 1.48 12.58 8.25
CA SER A 209 1.14 13.21 9.53
C SER A 209 1.09 12.25 10.73
N THR A 210 0.56 11.04 10.56
CA THR A 210 0.24 10.17 11.71
C THR A 210 1.49 9.75 12.48
N ILE A 211 2.60 9.42 11.81
CA ILE A 211 3.85 9.02 12.46
C ILE A 211 4.40 10.17 13.31
N SER A 212 4.47 11.38 12.75
CA SER A 212 4.96 12.57 13.46
C SER A 212 4.08 12.89 14.68
N TYR A 213 2.75 12.83 14.49
CA TYR A 213 1.79 13.02 15.56
C TYR A 213 1.96 12.02 16.71
N LEU A 214 2.04 10.72 16.41
CA LEU A 214 2.16 9.68 17.43
C LEU A 214 3.48 9.75 18.21
N LEU A 215 4.59 10.09 17.54
CA LEU A 215 5.87 10.27 18.20
C LEU A 215 5.86 11.50 19.11
N THR A 216 5.32 12.63 18.63
CA THR A 216 5.19 13.86 19.42
C THR A 216 4.30 13.62 20.64
N LEU A 217 3.13 12.99 20.45
CA LEU A 217 2.23 12.62 21.53
C LEU A 217 2.94 11.75 22.59
N THR A 218 3.74 10.77 22.14
CA THR A 218 4.48 9.88 23.03
C THR A 218 5.58 10.62 23.80
N GLU A 219 6.30 11.51 23.12
CA GLU A 219 7.38 12.31 23.72
C GLU A 219 6.83 13.28 24.78
N GLU A 220 5.69 13.92 24.50
CA GLU A 220 4.97 14.79 25.43
C GLU A 220 4.42 14.02 26.63
N GLN A 221 3.67 12.93 26.39
CA GLN A 221 3.04 12.15 27.46
C GLN A 221 4.04 11.54 28.44
N PHE A 222 5.26 11.22 27.99
CA PHE A 222 6.28 10.56 28.79
C PHE A 222 7.43 11.52 29.18
N MET A 223 7.31 12.82 28.85
CA MET A 223 8.25 13.89 29.17
C MET A 223 9.69 13.54 28.83
N MET A 224 9.92 13.03 27.61
CA MET A 224 11.23 12.50 27.22
C MET A 224 12.24 13.65 27.04
N THR A 225 13.30 13.66 27.86
CA THR A 225 14.32 14.74 27.86
C THR A 225 15.73 14.24 27.53
N GLU A 226 15.97 12.92 27.61
CA GLU A 226 17.31 12.34 27.44
C GLU A 226 17.58 11.94 25.97
N ARG A 227 18.74 12.37 25.45
CA ARG A 227 19.22 12.05 24.09
C ARG A 227 19.82 10.64 24.06
N PHE A 228 18.98 9.61 24.10
CA PHE A 228 19.40 8.30 23.61
C PHE A 228 19.37 8.30 22.08
N PRO A 229 20.18 7.46 21.41
CA PRO A 229 19.97 7.22 19.98
C PRO A 229 18.59 6.59 19.80
N VAL A 230 17.73 7.29 19.07
CA VAL A 230 16.35 6.89 18.79
C VAL A 230 16.14 6.79 17.29
N THR A 231 15.19 5.97 16.87
CA THR A 231 14.80 5.87 15.46
C THR A 231 14.22 7.22 15.02
N SER A 232 14.74 7.76 13.91
CA SER A 232 14.32 9.08 13.45
C SER A 232 12.92 9.04 12.83
N VAL A 233 12.20 10.17 12.91
CA VAL A 233 10.89 10.32 12.24
C VAL A 233 11.05 10.06 10.74
N THR A 234 12.15 10.55 10.15
CA THR A 234 12.45 10.40 8.72
C THR A 234 12.59 8.94 8.30
N ASP A 235 13.25 8.10 9.10
CA ASP A 235 13.41 6.67 8.77
C ASP A 235 12.05 5.95 8.73
N LEU A 236 11.16 6.28 9.66
CA LEU A 236 9.81 5.71 9.72
C LEU A 236 8.92 6.20 8.57
N CYS A 237 8.97 7.50 8.28
CA CYS A 237 8.30 8.07 7.12
C CYS A 237 8.79 7.42 5.81
N ASN A 238 10.10 7.24 5.65
CA ASN A 238 10.67 6.57 4.48
C ASN A 238 10.20 5.11 4.37
N ASN A 239 10.16 4.37 5.48
CA ASN A 239 9.65 2.99 5.49
C ASN A 239 8.16 2.92 5.10
N ALA A 240 7.33 3.80 5.67
CA ALA A 240 5.91 3.88 5.32
C ALA A 240 5.70 4.26 3.84
N LYS A 241 6.48 5.21 3.32
CA LYS A 241 6.44 5.61 1.91
C LYS A 241 6.87 4.50 0.95
N ASP A 242 7.93 3.77 1.28
CA ASP A 242 8.37 2.61 0.49
C ASP A 242 7.31 1.50 0.48
N ALA A 243 6.69 1.22 1.64
CA ALA A 243 5.58 0.30 1.72
C ALA A 243 4.39 0.74 0.85
N ALA A 244 4.00 2.02 0.92
CA ALA A 244 2.95 2.61 0.09
C ALA A 244 3.25 2.44 -1.41
N GLN A 245 4.49 2.71 -1.83
CA GLN A 245 4.91 2.62 -3.22
C GLN A 245 4.88 1.18 -3.74
N LYS A 246 5.36 0.22 -2.94
CA LYS A 246 5.32 -1.21 -3.28
C LYS A 246 3.90 -1.72 -3.43
N LEU A 247 2.99 -1.33 -2.53
CA LEU A 247 1.57 -1.66 -2.60
C LEU A 247 0.91 -1.10 -3.85
N LEU A 248 1.16 0.17 -4.18
CA LEU A 248 0.59 0.80 -5.39
C LEU A 248 1.10 0.13 -6.67
N ASN A 249 2.40 -0.14 -6.73
CA ASN A 249 3.02 -0.87 -7.84
C ASN A 249 2.42 -2.27 -7.99
N HIS A 250 2.17 -2.97 -6.87
CA HIS A 250 1.54 -4.28 -6.87
C HIS A 250 0.08 -4.20 -7.33
N PHE A 251 -0.70 -3.20 -6.88
CA PHE A 251 -2.05 -2.95 -7.36
C PHE A 251 -2.10 -2.76 -8.88
N VAL A 252 -1.25 -1.88 -9.42
CA VAL A 252 -1.14 -1.64 -10.87
C VAL A 252 -0.80 -2.92 -11.63
N LYS A 253 0.12 -3.72 -11.09
CA LYS A 253 0.49 -5.02 -11.67
C LYS A 253 -0.68 -6.00 -11.68
N VAL A 254 -1.39 -6.17 -10.56
CA VAL A 254 -2.51 -7.10 -10.44
C VAL A 254 -3.65 -6.71 -11.38
N GLN A 255 -4.04 -5.44 -11.38
CA GLN A 255 -5.09 -4.92 -12.26
C GLN A 255 -4.68 -4.99 -13.74
N GLY A 256 -3.45 -4.58 -14.07
CA GLY A 256 -2.91 -4.69 -15.41
C GLY A 256 -2.90 -6.13 -15.91
N LEU A 257 -2.49 -7.09 -15.08
CA LEU A 257 -2.53 -8.51 -15.43
C LEU A 257 -3.96 -9.04 -15.64
N SER A 258 -4.93 -8.58 -14.84
CA SER A 258 -6.35 -8.96 -15.02
C SER A 258 -6.87 -8.55 -16.41
N ILE A 259 -6.66 -7.29 -16.80
CA ILE A 259 -7.03 -6.78 -18.12
C ILE A 259 -6.26 -7.50 -19.23
N SER A 260 -4.94 -7.64 -19.06
CA SER A 260 -4.07 -8.38 -19.98
C SER A 260 -4.54 -9.80 -20.25
N GLN A 261 -5.06 -10.52 -19.25
CA GLN A 261 -5.57 -11.88 -19.43
C GLN A 261 -6.82 -11.92 -20.33
N MET A 262 -7.72 -10.93 -20.22
CA MET A 262 -8.87 -10.83 -21.12
C MET A 262 -8.41 -10.59 -22.57
N LEU A 263 -7.49 -9.65 -22.77
CA LEU A 263 -6.93 -9.34 -24.08
C LEU A 263 -6.23 -10.56 -24.68
N ARG A 264 -5.37 -11.22 -23.91
CA ARG A 264 -4.67 -12.45 -24.32
C ARG A 264 -5.66 -13.53 -24.76
N LYS A 265 -6.60 -13.93 -23.90
CA LYS A 265 -7.60 -14.96 -24.23
C LYS A 265 -8.38 -14.62 -25.49
N SER A 266 -8.73 -13.34 -25.69
CA SER A 266 -9.47 -12.90 -26.87
C SER A 266 -8.68 -13.01 -28.18
N VAL A 267 -7.35 -12.92 -28.11
CA VAL A 267 -6.46 -13.10 -29.26
C VAL A 267 -6.16 -14.57 -29.48
N GLU A 268 -5.97 -15.33 -28.40
CA GLU A 268 -5.56 -16.73 -28.51
C GLU A 268 -6.66 -17.65 -29.06
N THR A 269 -7.93 -17.34 -28.78
CA THR A 269 -9.08 -18.21 -29.09
C THR A 269 -9.71 -17.95 -30.46
N ARG A 270 -9.33 -16.87 -31.15
CA ARG A 270 -9.93 -16.48 -32.43
C ARG A 270 -9.15 -17.03 -33.61
N ASP A 271 -9.87 -17.52 -34.63
CA ASP A 271 -9.30 -17.80 -35.95
C ASP A 271 -9.09 -16.50 -36.74
N TRP A 272 -7.85 -16.01 -36.73
CA TRP A 272 -7.45 -14.77 -37.38
C TRP A 272 -7.27 -14.89 -38.89
N LEU A 273 -7.18 -16.11 -39.44
CA LEU A 273 -7.05 -16.35 -40.88
C LEU A 273 -8.42 -16.28 -41.56
N ASN A 274 -9.43 -16.90 -40.95
CA ASN A 274 -10.78 -17.02 -41.53
C ASN A 274 -11.78 -16.05 -40.86
N THR A 275 -11.33 -14.85 -40.53
CA THR A 275 -12.19 -13.81 -39.97
C THR A 275 -13.10 -13.21 -41.04
N ILE A 276 -14.34 -12.88 -40.69
CA ILE A 276 -15.26 -12.11 -41.56
C ILE A 276 -14.97 -10.61 -41.48
N GLU A 277 -15.35 -9.86 -42.51
CA GLU A 277 -15.20 -8.40 -42.53
C GLU A 277 -15.82 -7.76 -41.26
N PRO A 278 -15.04 -6.96 -40.50
CA PRO A 278 -15.51 -6.43 -39.22
C PRO A 278 -16.62 -5.41 -39.43
N ARG A 279 -17.72 -5.57 -38.68
CA ARG A 279 -18.86 -4.65 -38.66
C ARG A 279 -19.13 -4.03 -37.29
N ASN A 280 -18.48 -4.57 -36.26
CA ASN A 280 -18.62 -4.16 -34.87
C ASN A 280 -17.27 -4.29 -34.16
N VAL A 281 -17.10 -3.51 -33.10
CA VAL A 281 -16.01 -3.66 -32.14
C VAL A 281 -16.21 -4.96 -31.34
N ARG A 282 -15.12 -5.70 -31.07
CA ARG A 282 -15.23 -6.92 -30.26
C ARG A 282 -15.70 -6.60 -28.83
N ALA A 283 -16.59 -7.44 -28.30
CA ALA A 283 -17.14 -7.29 -26.95
C ALA A 283 -16.06 -7.19 -25.86
N VAL A 284 -14.93 -7.89 -26.02
CA VAL A 284 -13.79 -7.81 -25.10
C VAL A 284 -13.23 -6.38 -24.99
N MET A 285 -13.20 -5.61 -26.08
CA MET A 285 -12.65 -4.25 -26.05
C MET A 285 -13.58 -3.32 -25.27
N LYS A 286 -14.89 -3.46 -25.46
CA LYS A 286 -15.90 -2.76 -24.65
C LYS A 286 -15.73 -3.11 -23.17
N ARG A 287 -15.56 -4.40 -22.86
CA ARG A 287 -15.34 -4.87 -21.49
C ARG A 287 -14.08 -4.30 -20.86
N VAL A 288 -12.99 -4.18 -21.62
CA VAL A 288 -11.75 -3.55 -21.17
C VAL A 288 -11.97 -2.08 -20.79
N ILE A 289 -12.75 -1.33 -21.58
CA ILE A 289 -13.11 0.06 -21.25
C ILE A 289 -13.97 0.13 -19.99
N GLU A 290 -14.97 -0.74 -19.86
CA GLU A 290 -15.81 -0.84 -18.65
C GLU A 290 -14.97 -1.11 -17.40
N ASP A 291 -14.07 -2.10 -17.45
CA ASP A 291 -13.24 -2.48 -16.31
C ASP A 291 -12.23 -1.38 -15.96
N ILE A 292 -11.60 -0.72 -16.95
CA ILE A 292 -10.73 0.43 -16.69
C ILE A 292 -11.52 1.61 -16.10
N THR A 293 -12.75 1.85 -16.56
CA THR A 293 -13.62 2.89 -16.00
C THR A 293 -14.03 2.58 -14.56
N ALA A 294 -14.28 1.31 -14.24
CA ALA A 294 -14.56 0.88 -12.87
C ALA A 294 -13.33 1.05 -11.97
N ILE A 295 -12.13 0.74 -12.48
CA ILE A 295 -10.87 0.98 -11.77
C ILE A 295 -10.63 2.48 -11.57
N ASP A 296 -10.88 3.31 -12.58
CA ASP A 296 -10.80 4.78 -12.51
C ASP A 296 -11.65 5.34 -11.36
N ALA A 297 -12.92 4.91 -11.30
CA ALA A 297 -13.82 5.31 -10.22
C ALA A 297 -13.35 4.81 -8.84
N GLN A 298 -12.76 3.62 -8.77
CA GLN A 298 -12.22 3.07 -7.53
C GLN A 298 -10.98 3.82 -7.04
N VAL A 299 -10.02 4.09 -7.94
CA VAL A 299 -8.79 4.83 -7.63
C VAL A 299 -9.10 6.27 -7.24
N GLY A 300 -10.08 6.89 -7.91
CA GLY A 300 -10.55 8.24 -7.62
C GLY A 300 -11.21 8.43 -6.25
N GLN A 301 -11.52 7.35 -5.51
CA GLN A 301 -11.99 7.47 -4.12
C GLN A 301 -10.87 7.81 -3.14
N LEU A 302 -9.61 7.51 -3.49
CA LEU A 302 -8.45 7.59 -2.57
C LEU A 302 -7.31 8.48 -3.08
N TYR A 303 -7.15 8.58 -4.40
CA TYR A 303 -6.09 9.35 -5.03
C TYR A 303 -6.65 10.50 -5.86
N GLU A 304 -5.92 11.62 -5.81
CA GLU A 304 -6.20 12.78 -6.63
C GLU A 304 -5.94 12.48 -8.11
N GLU A 305 -6.55 13.28 -8.99
CA GLU A 305 -6.48 13.08 -10.44
C GLU A 305 -5.03 13.13 -10.96
N GLY A 306 -4.21 14.08 -10.46
CA GLY A 306 -2.85 14.34 -10.95
C GLY A 306 -2.81 15.26 -12.17
N VAL A 307 -1.60 15.55 -12.65
CA VAL A 307 -1.39 16.45 -13.81
C VAL A 307 -1.46 15.65 -15.11
N ARG A 308 -2.31 16.11 -16.03
CA ARG A 308 -2.36 15.62 -17.41
C ARG A 308 -1.59 16.61 -18.30
N LYS A 309 -0.79 16.12 -19.25
CA LYS A 309 -0.31 16.99 -20.33
C LYS A 309 -1.53 17.32 -21.20
N GLU A 310 -2.14 18.49 -20.99
CA GLU A 310 -3.26 18.94 -21.81
C GLU A 310 -2.87 18.96 -23.28
N ARG A 311 -3.82 18.54 -24.13
CA ARG A 311 -3.76 18.78 -25.55
C ARG A 311 -3.68 20.30 -25.77
N SER A 312 -2.75 20.75 -26.60
CA SER A 312 -2.87 22.05 -27.28
C SER A 312 -4.30 22.19 -27.83
N SER A 313 -4.91 23.34 -27.57
CA SER A 313 -6.34 23.67 -27.56
C SER A 313 -7.15 23.45 -28.85
N ASP A 314 -7.22 22.25 -29.43
CA ASP A 314 -8.04 21.97 -30.63
C ASP A 314 -8.98 20.76 -30.49
N SER A 315 -9.57 20.54 -29.31
CA SER A 315 -10.55 19.45 -29.09
C SER A 315 -11.86 19.84 -28.40
N SER A 316 -12.21 21.11 -28.45
CA SER A 316 -13.48 21.65 -27.96
C SER A 316 -14.68 21.36 -28.89
N ARG A 317 -14.76 20.17 -29.50
CA ARG A 317 -15.91 19.80 -30.35
C ARG A 317 -16.31 18.33 -30.15
N ARG A 318 -16.94 18.03 -29.01
CA ARG A 318 -18.04 17.05 -28.93
C ARG A 318 -18.78 17.12 -27.60
N THR A 319 -19.56 18.19 -27.43
CA THR A 319 -20.82 18.20 -26.68
C THR A 319 -21.87 18.82 -27.62
N HIS A 320 -22.79 18.01 -28.14
CA HIS A 320 -23.90 18.43 -29.03
C HIS A 320 -25.03 19.10 -28.20
N PRO A 321 -25.97 19.93 -28.75
CA PRO A 321 -26.55 19.81 -30.11
C PRO A 321 -26.89 21.11 -30.90
N HIS A 322 -27.20 20.90 -32.19
CA HIS A 322 -28.08 21.70 -33.09
C HIS A 322 -27.70 23.14 -33.51
N SER A 323 -27.23 23.33 -34.76
CA SER A 323 -27.77 24.31 -35.73
C SER A 323 -26.91 24.44 -37.01
N TYR A 324 -27.62 24.41 -38.14
CA TYR A 324 -27.35 24.85 -39.53
C TYR A 324 -26.00 25.46 -39.98
N MET A 325 -25.62 25.01 -41.19
CA MET A 325 -24.96 25.70 -42.32
C MET A 325 -23.58 26.36 -42.13
N GLY A 326 -22.65 25.98 -43.01
CA GLY A 326 -21.61 26.89 -43.50
C GLY A 326 -20.21 26.30 -43.56
N SER A 327 -19.71 26.18 -44.79
CA SER A 327 -18.30 26.32 -45.16
C SER A 327 -17.39 25.10 -45.00
N ALA A 328 -17.21 24.43 -46.13
CA ALA A 328 -16.04 23.65 -46.46
C ALA A 328 -14.78 24.54 -46.46
N ALA A 329 -13.86 24.29 -45.54
CA ALA A 329 -12.42 24.42 -45.70
C ALA A 329 -11.75 24.07 -44.36
N LEU A 330 -10.64 23.33 -44.43
CA LEU A 330 -9.70 23.07 -43.34
C LEU A 330 -10.10 21.99 -42.31
N ARG A 331 -10.21 20.74 -42.77
CA ARG A 331 -9.98 19.55 -41.93
C ARG A 331 -8.61 18.98 -42.27
N LYS A 332 -7.59 19.24 -41.44
CA LYS A 332 -6.30 18.55 -41.50
C LYS A 332 -5.81 18.27 -40.07
N GLY A 333 -6.56 17.42 -39.37
CA GLY A 333 -6.15 16.83 -38.08
C GLY A 333 -5.62 15.42 -38.32
N GLY A 334 -4.42 15.13 -37.81
CA GLY A 334 -3.88 13.78 -37.55
C GLY A 334 -4.12 12.74 -38.64
N GLN A 335 -3.51 12.91 -39.81
CA GLN A 335 -3.65 11.98 -40.92
C GLN A 335 -2.77 10.75 -40.68
N TRP A 336 -3.40 9.60 -40.40
CA TRP A 336 -2.76 8.28 -40.34
C TRP A 336 -2.12 7.94 -41.68
N ASN A 337 -0.81 8.16 -41.81
CA ASN A 337 -0.06 7.83 -43.01
C ASN A 337 0.58 6.43 -42.88
N TYR A 338 -0.24 5.37 -42.97
CA TYR A 338 0.24 3.99 -43.10
C TYR A 338 0.55 3.62 -44.56
N ALA A 339 1.35 4.44 -45.25
CA ALA A 339 1.85 4.08 -46.58
C ALA A 339 3.04 3.09 -46.44
N PRO A 340 3.02 1.91 -47.07
CA PRO A 340 4.14 0.98 -47.00
C PRO A 340 5.20 1.42 -48.03
N SER A 341 6.07 2.36 -47.64
CA SER A 341 7.34 2.55 -48.35
C SER A 341 8.35 1.53 -47.79
N ILE A 342 8.94 0.74 -48.68
CA ILE A 342 9.94 -0.31 -48.36
C ILE A 342 11.17 0.28 -47.62
N ASP A 343 11.41 1.59 -47.75
CA ASP A 343 12.46 2.34 -47.04
C ASP A 343 12.16 2.64 -45.56
N ASN A 344 10.92 2.42 -45.08
CA ASN A 344 10.58 2.56 -43.66
C ASN A 344 11.09 1.40 -42.80
N SER A 345 11.62 0.32 -43.38
CA SER A 345 12.19 -0.77 -42.58
C SER A 345 13.49 -0.36 -41.86
N LEU A 346 14.36 0.41 -42.52
CA LEU A 346 15.56 0.99 -41.90
C LEU A 346 15.20 2.16 -40.99
N MET A 347 14.28 3.03 -41.40
CA MET A 347 13.85 4.18 -40.59
C MET A 347 13.08 3.75 -39.32
N SER A 348 12.24 2.72 -39.38
CA SER A 348 11.55 2.16 -38.20
C SER A 348 12.47 1.36 -37.29
N ASN A 349 13.54 0.75 -37.82
CA ASN A 349 14.58 0.11 -37.01
C ASN A 349 15.49 1.15 -36.32
N ILE A 350 15.80 2.26 -37.00
CA ILE A 350 16.52 3.41 -36.43
C ILE A 350 15.65 4.18 -35.44
N GLN A 351 14.37 4.41 -35.74
CA GLN A 351 13.41 4.94 -34.78
C GLN A 351 13.22 3.99 -33.60
N LYS A 352 13.24 2.66 -33.75
CA LYS A 352 13.29 1.73 -32.59
C LYS A 352 14.58 1.81 -31.77
N LEU A 353 15.69 2.24 -32.38
CA LEU A 353 16.96 2.51 -31.68
C LEU A 353 16.93 3.84 -30.89
N PHE A 354 16.09 4.80 -31.30
CA PHE A 354 15.93 6.13 -30.67
C PHE A 354 14.60 6.34 -29.93
N SER A 355 13.62 5.46 -30.12
CA SER A 355 12.46 5.24 -29.26
C SER A 355 12.99 4.51 -28.06
N GLU A 356 13.71 5.28 -27.25
CA GLU A 356 13.81 5.17 -25.80
C GLU A 356 13.02 3.97 -25.30
N LYS A 357 13.72 2.91 -24.87
CA LYS A 357 13.13 1.71 -24.26
C LYS A 357 11.93 2.16 -23.43
N ILE A 358 10.70 2.01 -23.94
CA ILE A 358 9.52 2.53 -23.25
C ILE A 358 9.60 1.98 -21.84
N GLU A 359 9.92 2.84 -20.85
CA GLU A 359 10.20 2.41 -19.50
C GLU A 359 8.89 1.88 -18.93
N ILE A 360 8.74 0.56 -19.02
CA ILE A 360 7.57 -0.19 -18.51
C ILE A 360 7.44 0.06 -17.01
N PHE A 361 8.57 0.34 -16.36
CA PHE A 361 8.75 0.37 -14.92
C PHE A 361 9.16 1.76 -14.41
N SER A 362 8.76 2.84 -15.09
CA SER A 362 8.74 4.15 -14.44
C SER A 362 7.90 4.03 -13.16
N ALA A 363 8.42 4.47 -12.01
CA ALA A 363 7.69 4.37 -10.75
C ALA A 363 6.30 5.00 -10.89
N VAL A 364 5.27 4.29 -10.45
CA VAL A 364 3.89 4.79 -10.48
C VAL A 364 3.78 5.89 -9.44
N GLU A 365 3.41 7.09 -9.86
CA GLU A 365 3.18 8.19 -8.93
C GLU A 365 1.87 8.00 -8.17
N PHE A 366 1.75 8.61 -7.00
CA PHE A 366 0.53 8.60 -6.17
C PHE A 366 -0.58 9.48 -6.75
N SER A 367 -0.96 9.23 -8.00
CA SER A 367 -2.03 9.90 -8.71
C SER A 367 -2.83 8.91 -9.54
N LYS A 368 -4.11 9.23 -9.71
CA LYS A 368 -5.04 8.42 -10.47
C LYS A 368 -4.59 8.23 -11.93
N VAL A 369 -4.16 9.31 -12.59
CA VAL A 369 -3.68 9.25 -13.97
C VAL A 369 -2.43 8.36 -14.10
N SER A 370 -1.48 8.42 -13.16
CA SER A 370 -0.28 7.59 -13.21
C SER A 370 -0.59 6.10 -13.04
N VAL A 371 -1.48 5.78 -12.09
CA VAL A 371 -1.99 4.42 -11.84
C VAL A 371 -2.65 3.83 -13.08
N LEU A 372 -3.60 4.57 -13.69
CA LEU A 372 -4.31 4.10 -14.89
C LEU A 372 -3.39 3.99 -16.10
N THR A 373 -2.47 4.94 -16.26
CA THR A 373 -1.43 4.86 -17.29
C THR A 373 -0.61 3.58 -17.14
N GLY A 374 -0.21 3.21 -15.92
CA GLY A 374 0.51 1.97 -15.65
C GLY A 374 -0.28 0.71 -16.07
N ILE A 375 -1.55 0.64 -15.69
CA ILE A 375 -2.45 -0.48 -16.03
C ILE A 375 -2.63 -0.61 -17.55
N ILE A 376 -2.86 0.52 -18.23
CA ILE A 376 -3.01 0.57 -19.69
C ILE A 376 -1.70 0.12 -20.35
N LYS A 377 -0.54 0.65 -19.95
CA LYS A 377 0.77 0.24 -20.49
C LYS A 377 0.99 -1.29 -20.42
N ILE A 378 0.70 -1.91 -19.28
CA ILE A 378 0.82 -3.38 -19.11
C ILE A 378 -0.12 -4.12 -20.08
N SER A 379 -1.37 -3.65 -20.18
CA SER A 379 -2.41 -4.23 -21.03
C SER A 379 -2.03 -4.17 -22.52
N LEU A 380 -1.54 -3.03 -22.99
CA LEU A 380 -1.22 -2.82 -24.41
C LEU A 380 0.03 -3.55 -24.83
N LYS A 381 1.06 -3.58 -23.99
CA LYS A 381 2.25 -4.41 -24.25
C LYS A 381 1.92 -5.89 -24.31
N THR A 382 1.00 -6.35 -23.46
CA THR A 382 0.53 -7.73 -23.53
C THR A 382 -0.25 -7.98 -24.83
N PHE A 383 -1.12 -7.06 -25.24
CA PHE A 383 -1.88 -7.18 -26.48
C PHE A 383 -0.97 -7.22 -27.71
N LEU A 384 0.02 -6.33 -27.78
CA LEU A 384 1.07 -6.33 -28.80
C LEU A 384 1.78 -7.69 -28.88
N GLU A 385 2.22 -8.23 -27.74
CA GLU A 385 2.91 -9.52 -27.73
C GLU A 385 2.01 -10.67 -28.19
N CYS A 386 0.73 -10.67 -27.78
CA CYS A 386 -0.22 -11.68 -28.24
C CYS A 386 -0.44 -11.62 -29.76
N VAL A 387 -0.51 -10.42 -30.32
CA VAL A 387 -0.61 -10.18 -31.77
C VAL A 387 0.64 -10.66 -32.51
N ARG A 388 1.84 -10.40 -31.98
CA ARG A 388 3.12 -10.85 -32.58
C ARG A 388 3.18 -12.37 -32.77
N LEU A 389 2.50 -13.12 -31.91
CA LEU A 389 2.46 -14.58 -31.92
C LEU A 389 1.34 -15.16 -32.81
N ARG A 390 0.65 -14.34 -33.59
CA ARG A 390 -0.43 -14.79 -34.50
C ARG A 390 -0.09 -14.52 -35.95
N THR A 391 -0.86 -15.15 -36.84
CA THR A 391 -0.85 -14.93 -38.29
C THR A 391 -2.26 -14.50 -38.67
N PHE A 392 -2.37 -13.49 -39.54
CA PHE A 392 -3.64 -12.84 -39.84
C PHE A 392 -4.00 -12.99 -41.32
N GLY A 393 -5.29 -13.11 -41.60
CA GLY A 393 -5.87 -12.81 -42.91
C GLY A 393 -6.28 -11.34 -42.99
N ARG A 394 -6.70 -10.89 -44.17
CA ARG A 394 -7.14 -9.51 -44.44
C ARG A 394 -8.11 -8.97 -43.38
N TYR A 395 -9.21 -9.68 -43.15
CA TYR A 395 -10.24 -9.24 -42.20
C TYR A 395 -9.81 -9.37 -40.73
N GLY A 396 -8.83 -10.24 -40.44
CA GLY A 396 -8.19 -10.30 -39.13
C GLY A 396 -7.39 -9.04 -38.82
N LEU A 397 -6.60 -8.57 -39.79
CA LEU A 397 -5.90 -7.28 -39.71
C LEU A 397 -6.88 -6.12 -39.51
N GLN A 398 -7.93 -6.05 -40.33
CA GLN A 398 -8.93 -4.99 -40.24
C GLN A 398 -9.67 -4.99 -38.88
N GLN A 399 -9.95 -6.16 -38.30
CA GLN A 399 -10.53 -6.25 -36.96
C GLN A 399 -9.59 -5.67 -35.90
N ILE A 400 -8.27 -5.94 -35.97
CA ILE A 400 -7.29 -5.35 -35.04
C ILE A 400 -7.20 -3.83 -35.21
N GLN A 401 -7.34 -3.31 -36.43
CA GLN A 401 -7.42 -1.86 -36.65
C GLN A 401 -8.64 -1.26 -35.94
N VAL A 402 -9.82 -1.88 -36.10
CA VAL A 402 -11.06 -1.44 -35.42
C VAL A 402 -10.91 -1.48 -33.90
N ASP A 403 -10.38 -2.57 -33.35
CA ASP A 403 -10.23 -2.71 -31.90
C ASP A 403 -9.22 -1.71 -31.32
N THR A 404 -8.08 -1.53 -31.98
CA THR A 404 -7.04 -0.58 -31.55
C THR A 404 -7.57 0.85 -31.59
N HIS A 405 -8.29 1.19 -32.65
CA HIS A 405 -8.91 2.51 -32.78
C HIS A 405 -9.98 2.74 -31.70
N TYR A 406 -10.82 1.74 -31.44
CA TYR A 406 -11.80 1.83 -30.36
C TYR A 406 -11.13 2.07 -29.01
N LEU A 407 -10.10 1.29 -28.66
CA LEU A 407 -9.39 1.50 -27.39
C LEU A 407 -8.78 2.91 -27.31
N GLN A 408 -8.21 3.42 -28.41
CA GLN A 408 -7.67 4.77 -28.47
C GLN A 408 -8.73 5.84 -28.17
N LEU A 409 -9.94 5.73 -28.74
CA LEU A 409 -11.02 6.71 -28.55
C LEU A 409 -11.46 6.86 -27.08
N TYR A 410 -11.33 5.79 -26.29
CA TYR A 410 -11.82 5.78 -24.91
C TYR A 410 -10.70 5.84 -23.86
N LEU A 411 -9.51 5.30 -24.14
CA LEU A 411 -8.44 5.20 -23.14
C LEU A 411 -7.61 6.46 -22.97
N TRP A 412 -7.57 7.36 -23.96
CA TRP A 412 -6.75 8.59 -23.89
C TRP A 412 -7.05 9.42 -22.64
N ARG A 413 -8.32 9.47 -22.21
CA ARG A 413 -8.77 10.26 -21.04
C ARG A 413 -8.18 9.81 -19.70
N PHE A 414 -7.56 8.63 -19.67
CA PHE A 414 -7.01 8.00 -18.46
C PHE A 414 -5.47 8.05 -18.42
N VAL A 415 -4.82 8.57 -19.47
CA VAL A 415 -3.36 8.49 -19.64
C VAL A 415 -2.71 9.86 -19.46
N SER A 416 -1.51 9.91 -18.84
CA SER A 416 -0.73 11.16 -18.68
C SER A 416 -0.03 11.63 -19.95
N ASP A 417 0.58 10.70 -20.71
CA ASP A 417 1.28 10.96 -21.97
C ASP A 417 0.64 10.19 -23.12
N GLU A 418 -0.15 10.89 -23.93
CA GLU A 418 -0.84 10.30 -25.09
C GLU A 418 0.14 9.76 -26.13
N ASN A 419 1.29 10.42 -26.33
CA ASN A 419 2.25 10.02 -27.36
C ASN A 419 2.81 8.63 -27.06
N LEU A 420 3.06 8.34 -25.78
CA LEU A 420 3.58 7.06 -25.34
C LEU A 420 2.61 5.92 -25.68
N VAL A 421 1.31 6.13 -25.48
CA VAL A 421 0.29 5.12 -25.75
C VAL A 421 -0.02 5.06 -27.25
N GLN A 422 0.07 6.18 -27.96
CA GLN A 422 -0.01 6.24 -29.42
C GLN A 422 1.05 5.36 -30.10
N VAL A 423 2.30 5.41 -29.63
CA VAL A 423 3.36 4.52 -30.14
C VAL A 423 3.00 3.04 -29.97
N LEU A 424 2.41 2.65 -28.82
CA LEU A 424 1.99 1.26 -28.59
C LEU A 424 0.85 0.84 -29.53
N TRP A 425 -0.11 1.74 -29.79
CA TRP A 425 -1.18 1.49 -30.76
C TRP A 425 -0.64 1.26 -32.16
N ASP A 426 0.26 2.13 -32.60
CA ASP A 426 0.93 2.03 -33.90
C ASP A 426 1.71 0.73 -34.03
N GLU A 427 2.44 0.33 -32.98
CA GLU A 427 3.18 -0.93 -32.96
C GLU A 427 2.28 -2.15 -33.07
N ILE A 428 1.09 -2.15 -32.44
CA ILE A 428 0.13 -3.26 -32.54
C ILE A 428 -0.35 -3.43 -33.98
N VAL A 429 -0.78 -2.34 -34.61
CA VAL A 429 -1.27 -2.37 -36.00
C VAL A 429 -0.14 -2.75 -36.95
N CYS A 430 1.04 -2.13 -36.83
CA CYS A 430 2.21 -2.44 -37.65
C CYS A 430 2.64 -3.91 -37.50
N SER A 431 2.65 -4.44 -36.28
CA SER A 431 2.93 -5.85 -36.03
C SER A 431 1.90 -6.75 -36.69
N THR A 432 0.63 -6.36 -36.72
CA THR A 432 -0.42 -7.12 -37.39
C THR A 432 -0.23 -7.13 -38.90
N VAL A 433 0.09 -5.98 -39.50
CA VAL A 433 0.39 -5.85 -40.95
C VAL A 433 1.52 -6.79 -41.35
N HIS A 434 2.63 -6.80 -40.59
CA HIS A 434 3.78 -7.68 -40.86
C HIS A 434 3.47 -9.18 -40.73
N ARG A 435 2.41 -9.53 -40.01
CA ARG A 435 1.97 -10.91 -39.77
C ARG A 435 0.76 -11.31 -40.61
N CYS A 436 0.31 -10.41 -41.50
CA CYS A 436 -0.83 -10.63 -42.37
C CYS A 436 -0.38 -11.22 -43.71
N LEU A 437 -1.08 -12.25 -44.19
CA LEU A 437 -0.79 -12.90 -45.48
C LEU A 437 -1.29 -12.07 -46.68
N ASP A 438 -2.36 -11.29 -46.48
CA ASP A 438 -2.96 -10.38 -47.47
C ASP A 438 -3.23 -9.02 -46.80
N PRO A 439 -2.20 -8.19 -46.62
CA PRO A 439 -2.32 -6.92 -45.90
C PRO A 439 -3.10 -5.90 -46.74
N ALA A 440 -4.38 -5.73 -46.39
CA ALA A 440 -5.22 -4.66 -46.93
C ALA A 440 -5.94 -3.92 -45.78
N MET A 441 -5.50 -2.69 -45.54
CA MET A 441 -6.02 -1.83 -44.49
C MET A 441 -7.49 -1.46 -44.76
N MET A 442 -8.28 -1.35 -43.68
CA MET A 442 -9.62 -0.77 -43.74
C MET A 442 -9.54 0.75 -43.81
N GLU A 443 -10.48 1.37 -44.55
CA GLU A 443 -10.57 2.83 -44.67
C GLU A 443 -10.88 3.46 -43.29
N PRO A 444 -10.18 4.54 -42.90
CA PRO A 444 -10.40 5.18 -41.59
C PRO A 444 -11.85 5.61 -41.32
N SER A 445 -12.55 6.11 -42.35
CA SER A 445 -13.95 6.53 -42.24
C SER A 445 -14.90 5.39 -41.86
N VAL A 446 -14.59 4.17 -42.31
CA VAL A 446 -15.34 2.96 -41.99
C VAL A 446 -15.05 2.52 -40.56
N ILE A 447 -13.79 2.61 -40.14
CA ILE A 447 -13.37 2.31 -38.76
C ILE A 447 -14.08 3.25 -37.78
N ASP A 448 -14.07 4.57 -38.05
CA ASP A 448 -14.75 5.59 -37.25
C ASP A 448 -16.24 5.24 -37.08
N LEU A 449 -16.92 4.91 -38.18
CA LEU A 449 -18.34 4.55 -38.18
C LEU A 449 -18.63 3.28 -37.37
N ILE A 450 -17.76 2.27 -37.45
CA ILE A 450 -17.91 1.02 -36.67
C ILE A 450 -17.72 1.30 -35.18
N CYS A 451 -16.73 2.13 -34.82
CA CYS A 451 -16.45 2.48 -33.44
C CYS A 451 -17.50 3.40 -32.82
N GLU A 452 -18.10 4.33 -33.59
CA GLU A 452 -19.18 5.20 -33.11
C GLU A 452 -20.48 4.44 -32.81
N ARG A 453 -20.71 3.31 -33.49
CA ARG A 453 -21.86 2.42 -33.23
C ARG A 453 -21.63 1.46 -32.07
N GLY A 454 -20.39 1.32 -31.61
CA GLY A 454 -19.94 0.35 -30.62
C GLY A 454 -19.96 0.93 -29.22
#